data_AF-B4K2P4-F1
#
_entry.id   AF-B4K2P4-F1
#
_cell.length_a   1.000
_cell.length_b   1.000
_cell.length_c   1.000
_cell.angle_alpha   90.00
_cell.angle_beta   90.00
_cell.angle_gamma   90.00
#
_symmetry.space_group_name_H-M   'P 1'
#
loop_
_entity.id
_entity.type
_entity.pdbx_description
1 polymer ?
#
loop_
_entity_poly.entity_id
_entity_poly.type
_entity_poly.pdbx_seq_one_letter_code
_entity_poly.pdbx_strand_id
1 'polypeptide(L)'
;MPILYSVIARDTTVLAKFAECVGNFAEVTEQIMSRIGVQNHKMTYTHGDYLIHYTCENRLIYMCITDNEFDRSRAFLYLADIKQKFIQTYGLQVATAIAYAMNTEFSKVLSQQMVYFSQSREVDTISRVNGQIDELKDIMIKNIGKNH
;
A
#
# COMPACT_ATOMS: atom_id res chain seq x y z
N MET A 1 -13.75 7.89 3.95
CA MET A 1 -13.30 6.61 4.53
C MET A 1 -11.79 6.61 4.55
N PRO A 2 -11.13 6.12 5.61
CA PRO A 2 -9.70 6.23 5.73
C PRO A 2 -8.92 5.06 5.14
N ILE A 3 -7.67 5.33 4.81
CA ILE A 3 -6.63 4.30 4.75
C ILE A 3 -6.25 3.97 6.19
N LEU A 4 -6.42 2.71 6.60
CA LEU A 4 -6.29 2.26 8.00
C LEU A 4 -4.86 1.88 8.37
N TYR A 5 -4.15 1.30 7.40
CA TYR A 5 -2.79 0.79 7.58
C TYR A 5 -2.00 0.93 6.28
N SER A 6 -0.70 1.17 6.42
CA SER A 6 0.24 1.20 5.31
C SER A 6 1.59 0.62 5.69
N VAL A 7 2.21 -0.07 4.75
CA VAL A 7 3.49 -0.76 4.93
C VAL A 7 4.32 -0.75 3.66
N ILE A 8 5.63 -0.62 3.87
CA ILE A 8 6.67 -0.78 2.86
C ILE A 8 7.55 -1.94 3.29
N ALA A 9 7.75 -2.91 2.40
CA ALA A 9 8.62 -4.04 2.65
C ALA A 9 9.52 -4.36 1.45
N ARG A 10 10.64 -5.02 1.74
CA ARG A 10 11.48 -5.69 0.74
C ARG A 10 11.35 -7.19 0.97
N ASP A 11 10.81 -7.89 -0.02
CA ASP A 11 10.36 -9.29 0.16
C ASP A 11 9.42 -9.38 1.39
N THR A 12 9.80 -10.09 2.45
CA THR A 12 9.04 -10.17 3.71
C THR A 12 9.59 -9.23 4.80
N THR A 13 10.67 -8.49 4.53
CA THR A 13 11.29 -7.57 5.50
C THR A 13 10.58 -6.23 5.50
N VAL A 14 9.81 -5.94 6.55
CA VAL A 14 9.15 -4.64 6.72
C VAL A 14 10.21 -3.55 6.97
N LEU A 15 10.17 -2.48 6.18
CA LEU A 15 11.08 -1.34 6.27
C LEU A 15 10.46 -0.14 6.99
N ALA A 16 9.17 0.09 6.75
CA ALA A 16 8.38 1.12 7.41
C ALA A 16 6.90 0.72 7.42
N LYS A 17 6.16 1.08 8.48
CA LYS A 17 4.71 0.91 8.57
C LYS A 17 4.07 1.98 9.43
N PHE A 18 2.78 2.21 9.23
CA PHE A 18 1.95 3.03 10.09
C PHE A 18 0.52 2.47 10.14
N ALA A 19 -0.11 2.56 11.31
CA ALA A 19 -1.49 2.15 11.53
C ALA A 19 -2.24 3.30 12.23
N GLU A 20 -3.41 3.66 11.72
CA GLU A 20 -4.26 4.68 12.34
C GLU A 20 -5.02 4.13 13.56
N CYS A 21 -5.34 2.83 13.55
CA CYS A 21 -6.07 2.15 14.61
C CYS A 21 -5.44 0.80 14.99
N VAL A 22 -5.91 0.21 16.08
CA VAL A 22 -5.51 -1.13 16.52
C VAL A 22 -6.20 -2.17 15.63
N GLY A 23 -5.42 -3.16 15.16
CA GLY A 23 -5.92 -4.27 14.35
C GLY A 23 -4.85 -5.32 14.10
N ASN A 24 -5.24 -6.44 13.49
CA ASN A 24 -4.34 -7.54 13.12
C ASN A 24 -3.60 -7.31 11.79
N PHE A 25 -3.34 -6.04 11.43
CA PHE A 25 -2.78 -5.68 10.13
C PHE A 25 -1.42 -6.33 9.84
N ALA A 26 -0.58 -6.51 10.86
CA ALA A 26 0.73 -7.14 10.69
C ALA A 26 0.60 -8.60 10.23
N GLU A 27 -0.29 -9.37 10.86
CA GLU A 27 -0.56 -10.76 10.50
C GLU A 27 -1.11 -10.87 9.07
N VAL A 28 -2.09 -10.04 8.73
CA VAL A 28 -2.67 -9.98 7.37
C VAL A 28 -1.59 -9.63 6.33
N THR A 29 -0.72 -8.68 6.66
CA THR A 29 0.39 -8.25 5.79
C THR A 29 1.34 -9.41 5.53
N GLU A 30 1.77 -10.12 6.57
CA GLU A 30 2.70 -11.25 6.45
C GLU A 30 2.11 -12.38 5.59
N GLN A 31 0.84 -12.73 5.80
CA GLN A 31 0.13 -13.74 5.00
C GLN A 31 0.02 -13.36 3.51
N ILE A 32 -0.10 -12.06 3.21
CA ILE A 32 -0.16 -11.58 1.83
C ILE A 32 1.24 -11.57 1.22
N MET A 33 2.25 -11.04 1.93
CA MET A 33 3.63 -11.00 1.46
C MET A 33 4.19 -12.39 1.13
N SER A 34 3.80 -13.42 1.88
CA SER A 34 4.21 -14.81 1.59
C SER A 34 3.68 -15.35 0.26
N ARG A 35 2.71 -14.68 -0.37
CA ARG A 35 2.10 -15.05 -1.67
C ARG A 35 2.58 -14.17 -2.83
N ILE A 36 3.28 -13.08 -2.54
CA ILE A 36 3.76 -12.13 -3.55
C ILE A 36 5.02 -12.71 -4.19
N GLY A 37 4.94 -13.02 -5.49
CA GLY A 37 6.12 -13.44 -6.26
C GLY A 37 7.06 -12.27 -6.56
N VAL A 38 8.24 -12.58 -7.11
CA VAL A 38 9.28 -11.58 -7.46
C VAL A 38 8.94 -10.70 -8.68
N GLN A 39 7.83 -10.96 -9.36
CA GLN A 39 7.42 -10.22 -10.55
C GLN A 39 6.76 -8.90 -10.18
N ASN A 40 6.94 -7.89 -11.03
CA ASN A 40 6.25 -6.62 -10.87
C ASN A 40 4.76 -6.81 -11.16
N HIS A 41 3.91 -6.44 -10.20
CA HIS A 41 2.46 -6.49 -10.38
C HIS A 41 1.74 -5.60 -9.37
N LYS A 42 0.52 -5.21 -9.73
CA LYS A 42 -0.42 -4.48 -8.89
C LYS A 42 -1.61 -5.39 -8.60
N MET A 43 -2.15 -5.35 -7.39
CA MET A 43 -3.24 -6.24 -7.01
C MET A 43 -4.07 -5.66 -5.87
N THR A 44 -5.36 -5.95 -5.90
CA THR A 44 -6.28 -5.73 -4.79
C THR A 44 -6.83 -7.06 -4.29
N TYR A 45 -6.65 -7.31 -3.00
CA TYR A 45 -7.32 -8.38 -2.29
C TYR A 45 -8.57 -7.86 -1.59
N THR A 46 -9.67 -8.63 -1.65
CA THR A 46 -10.85 -8.39 -0.81
C THR A 46 -10.82 -9.37 0.38
N HIS A 47 -10.99 -8.87 1.60
CA HIS A 47 -11.05 -9.67 2.81
C HIS A 47 -12.08 -9.12 3.81
N GLY A 48 -13.26 -9.72 3.85
CA GLY A 48 -14.38 -9.19 4.64
C GLY A 48 -14.76 -7.79 4.15
N ASP A 49 -14.86 -6.84 5.09
CA ASP A 49 -15.19 -5.43 4.82
C ASP A 49 -13.97 -4.57 4.49
N TYR A 50 -12.82 -5.20 4.20
CA TYR A 50 -11.57 -4.51 3.89
C TYR A 50 -11.04 -4.84 2.51
N LEU A 51 -10.30 -3.89 1.95
CA LEU A 51 -9.49 -4.06 0.76
C LEU A 51 -8.02 -3.95 1.14
N ILE A 52 -7.20 -4.80 0.53
CA ILE A 52 -5.75 -4.72 0.63
C ILE A 52 -5.19 -4.45 -0.75
N HIS A 53 -4.63 -3.28 -0.94
CA HIS A 53 -4.03 -2.84 -2.20
C HIS A 53 -2.51 -2.94 -2.08
N TYR A 54 -1.84 -3.46 -3.10
CA TYR A 54 -0.40 -3.36 -3.17
C TYR A 54 0.14 -3.20 -4.58
N THR A 55 1.34 -2.63 -4.65
CA THR A 55 2.22 -2.62 -5.82
C THR A 55 3.54 -3.27 -5.43
N CYS A 56 3.96 -4.28 -6.19
CA CYS A 56 5.28 -4.88 -6.11
C CYS A 56 6.13 -4.37 -7.30
N GLU A 57 7.27 -3.75 -7.03
CA GLU A 57 8.23 -3.33 -8.05
C GLU A 57 9.67 -3.51 -7.53
N ASN A 58 10.51 -4.22 -8.27
CA ASN A 58 11.91 -4.49 -7.88
C ASN A 58 12.04 -5.09 -6.46
N ARG A 59 11.12 -6.02 -6.12
CA ARG A 59 10.99 -6.67 -4.80
C ARG A 59 10.57 -5.74 -3.66
N LEU A 60 10.27 -4.48 -3.95
CA LEU A 60 9.67 -3.56 -3.00
C LEU A 60 8.16 -3.61 -3.11
N ILE A 61 7.54 -3.85 -1.96
CA ILE A 61 6.11 -3.96 -1.79
C ILE A 61 5.64 -2.70 -1.08
N TYR A 62 4.76 -1.96 -1.73
CA TYR A 62 4.02 -0.85 -1.15
C TYR A 62 2.58 -1.31 -0.99
N MET A 63 2.06 -1.34 0.24
CA MET A 63 0.75 -1.90 0.53
C MET A 63 -0.03 -1.00 1.48
N CYS A 64 -1.34 -0.91 1.26
CA CYS A 64 -2.26 -0.27 2.20
C CYS A 64 -3.53 -1.11 2.39
N ILE A 65 -4.17 -0.92 3.55
CA ILE A 65 -5.45 -1.53 3.90
C ILE A 65 -6.48 -0.42 4.08
N THR A 66 -7.64 -0.59 3.47
CA THR A 66 -8.74 0.38 3.46
C THR A 66 -10.07 -0.32 3.74
N ASP A 67 -11.11 0.44 4.06
CA ASP A 67 -12.49 -0.08 4.05
C ASP A 67 -12.94 -0.42 2.61
N ASN A 68 -13.92 -1.32 2.49
CA ASN A 68 -14.46 -1.80 1.20
C ASN A 68 -15.10 -0.72 0.30
N GLU A 69 -15.48 0.42 0.87
CA GLU A 69 -16.03 1.57 0.15
C GLU A 69 -14.96 2.54 -0.36
N PHE A 70 -13.68 2.34 0.00
CA PHE A 70 -12.61 3.25 -0.43
C PHE A 70 -12.34 3.12 -1.94
N ASP A 71 -12.21 4.25 -2.63
CA ASP A 71 -11.95 4.25 -4.08
C ASP A 71 -10.59 3.60 -4.39
N ARG A 72 -10.60 2.57 -5.24
CA ARG A 72 -9.38 1.82 -5.57
C ARG A 72 -8.36 2.71 -6.28
N SER A 73 -8.80 3.57 -7.19
CA SER A 73 -7.92 4.46 -7.94
C SER A 73 -7.16 5.38 -6.99
N ARG A 74 -7.87 5.94 -6.02
CA ARG A 74 -7.33 6.74 -4.92
C ARG A 74 -6.31 5.97 -4.07
N ALA A 75 -6.56 4.69 -3.78
CA ALA A 75 -5.59 3.85 -3.06
C ALA A 75 -4.30 3.66 -3.86
N PHE A 76 -4.38 3.43 -5.18
CA PHE A 76 -3.19 3.28 -6.02
C PHE A 76 -2.45 4.61 -6.25
N LEU A 77 -3.15 5.75 -6.29
CA LEU A 77 -2.51 7.07 -6.29
C LEU A 77 -1.70 7.29 -4.99
N TYR A 78 -2.26 6.91 -3.85
CA TYR A 78 -1.53 6.91 -2.58
C TYR A 78 -0.26 6.04 -2.66
N LEU A 79 -0.36 4.80 -3.15
CA LEU A 79 0.80 3.92 -3.27
C LEU A 79 1.87 4.48 -4.23
N ALA A 80 1.46 5.14 -5.31
CA ALA A 80 2.38 5.79 -6.24
C ALA A 80 3.13 6.96 -5.59
N ASP A 81 2.42 7.82 -4.84
CA ASP A 81 3.02 8.92 -4.08
C ASP A 81 4.00 8.42 -3.02
N ILE A 82 3.61 7.40 -2.25
CA ILE A 82 4.47 6.76 -1.25
C ILE A 82 5.72 6.17 -1.89
N LYS A 83 5.58 5.45 -3.00
CA LYS A 83 6.73 4.90 -3.76
C LYS A 83 7.69 6.00 -4.17
N GLN A 84 7.18 7.08 -4.76
CA GLN A 84 8.00 8.20 -5.22
C GLN A 84 8.77 8.82 -4.05
N LYS A 85 8.08 9.16 -2.95
CA LYS A 85 8.72 9.74 -1.75
C LYS A 85 9.75 8.80 -1.13
N PHE A 86 9.46 7.51 -1.06
CA PHE A 86 10.36 6.51 -0.47
C PHE A 86 11.65 6.35 -1.28
N ILE A 87 11.53 6.18 -2.59
CA ILE A 87 12.69 6.04 -3.49
C ILE A 87 13.49 7.34 -3.57
N GLN A 88 12.84 8.50 -3.59
CA GLN A 88 13.52 9.80 -3.56
C GLN A 88 14.33 9.99 -2.27
N THR A 89 13.85 9.47 -1.15
CA THR A 89 14.50 9.63 0.16
C THR A 89 15.64 8.64 0.37
N TYR A 90 15.44 7.35 0.03
CA TYR A 90 16.36 6.27 0.42
C TYR A 90 17.11 5.63 -0.75
N GLY A 91 16.57 5.70 -1.98
CA GLY A 91 17.19 5.17 -3.19
C GLY A 91 17.77 3.77 -3.01
N LEU A 92 19.06 3.61 -3.32
CA LEU A 92 19.76 2.32 -3.29
C LEU A 92 19.98 1.74 -1.88
N GLN A 93 19.90 2.56 -0.81
CA GLN A 93 20.10 2.09 0.57
C GLN A 93 19.06 1.04 0.98
N VAL A 94 17.91 1.06 0.31
CA VAL A 94 16.81 0.12 0.51
C VAL A 94 17.23 -1.33 0.22
N ALA A 95 18.21 -1.58 -0.64
CA ALA A 95 18.60 -2.94 -1.03
C ALA A 95 19.16 -3.78 0.14
N THR A 96 19.82 -3.14 1.11
CA THR A 96 20.49 -3.80 2.24
C THR A 96 19.90 -3.42 3.60
N ALA A 97 18.86 -2.59 3.62
CA ALA A 97 18.17 -2.17 4.82
C ALA A 97 17.70 -3.35 5.68
N ILE A 98 17.87 -3.22 7.00
CA ILE A 98 17.32 -4.17 7.99
C ILE A 98 15.85 -3.83 8.30
N ALA A 99 15.17 -4.74 9.00
CA ALA A 99 13.80 -4.53 9.42
C ALA A 99 13.65 -3.19 10.19
N TYR A 100 12.61 -2.44 9.82
CA TYR A 100 12.23 -1.15 10.42
C TYR A 100 13.28 -0.04 10.33
N ALA A 101 14.34 -0.19 9.53
CA ALA A 101 15.43 0.79 9.43
C ALA A 101 14.96 2.20 9.00
N MET A 102 13.82 2.29 8.29
CA MET A 102 13.25 3.55 7.81
C MET A 102 12.03 4.00 8.62
N ASN A 103 11.59 3.21 9.59
CA ASN A 103 10.29 3.38 10.21
C ASN A 103 10.16 4.68 11.01
N THR A 104 11.19 5.06 11.77
CA THR A 104 11.17 6.25 12.65
C THR A 104 10.81 7.52 11.90
N GLU A 105 11.37 7.70 10.70
CA GLU A 105 11.10 8.89 9.88
C GLU A 105 9.95 8.67 8.91
N PHE A 106 9.94 7.54 8.21
CA PHE A 106 8.98 7.36 7.13
C PHE A 106 7.56 7.05 7.62
N SER A 107 7.38 6.55 8.85
CA SER A 107 6.04 6.38 9.43
C SER A 107 5.26 7.71 9.55
N LYS A 108 5.96 8.83 9.77
CA LYS A 108 5.36 10.17 9.79
C LYS A 108 4.84 10.55 8.40
N VAL A 109 5.61 10.23 7.36
CA VAL A 109 5.21 10.44 5.95
C VAL A 109 4.00 9.58 5.62
N LEU A 110 4.01 8.30 5.99
CA LEU A 110 2.87 7.39 5.79
C LEU A 110 1.61 7.96 6.45
N SER A 111 1.71 8.36 7.72
CA SER A 111 0.61 8.96 8.49
C SER A 111 0.02 10.21 7.81
N GLN A 112 0.87 11.16 7.42
CA GLN A 112 0.43 12.39 6.76
C GLN A 112 -0.24 12.12 5.41
N GLN A 113 0.33 11.23 4.60
CA GLN A 113 -0.24 10.90 3.30
C GLN A 113 -1.52 10.07 3.42
N MET A 114 -1.64 9.19 4.43
CA MET A 114 -2.89 8.48 4.70
C MET A 114 -4.02 9.47 4.98
N VAL A 115 -3.78 10.50 5.80
CA VAL A 115 -4.78 11.55 6.07
C VAL A 115 -5.13 12.34 4.80
N TYR A 116 -4.12 12.83 4.05
CA TYR A 116 -4.34 13.59 2.82
C TYR A 116 -5.15 12.80 1.78
N PHE A 117 -4.72 11.58 1.49
CA PHE A 117 -5.41 10.67 0.59
C PHE A 117 -6.68 10.08 1.18
N SER A 118 -7.06 10.33 2.43
CA SER A 118 -8.38 9.93 2.95
C SER A 118 -9.41 11.06 2.88
N GLN A 119 -8.95 12.32 2.85
CA GLN A 119 -9.82 13.49 3.07
C GLN A 119 -9.83 14.51 1.93
N SER A 120 -8.81 14.54 1.08
CA SER A 120 -8.67 15.56 0.02
C SER A 120 -9.69 15.40 -1.11
N ARG A 121 -10.52 16.42 -1.38
CA ARG A 121 -11.44 16.47 -2.53
C ARG A 121 -10.75 16.67 -3.88
N GLU A 122 -9.55 17.25 -3.86
CA GLU A 122 -8.72 17.41 -5.06
C GLU A 122 -8.35 16.04 -5.63
N VAL A 123 -7.96 15.11 -4.74
CA VAL A 123 -7.65 13.73 -5.12
C VAL A 123 -8.87 13.04 -5.73
N ASP A 124 -10.09 13.29 -5.26
CA ASP A 124 -11.30 12.74 -5.90
C ASP A 124 -11.48 13.27 -7.32
N THR A 125 -11.18 14.55 -7.53
CA THR A 125 -11.25 15.18 -8.84
C THR A 125 -10.19 14.59 -9.77
N ILE A 126 -8.96 14.42 -9.30
CA ILE A 126 -7.88 13.78 -10.03
C ILE A 126 -8.24 12.33 -10.37
N SER A 127 -8.68 11.51 -9.40
CA SER A 127 -9.10 10.13 -9.63
C SER A 127 -10.21 10.03 -10.68
N ARG A 128 -11.18 10.96 -10.67
CA ARG A 128 -12.30 10.98 -11.63
C ARG A 128 -11.91 11.47 -13.01
N VAL A 129 -11.07 12.52 -13.10
CA VAL A 129 -10.61 13.11 -14.37
C VAL A 129 -9.59 12.21 -15.05
N ASN A 130 -8.69 11.61 -14.28
CA ASN A 130 -7.79 10.55 -14.72
C ASN A 130 -8.50 9.19 -14.82
N GLY A 131 -9.83 9.18 -14.96
CA GLY A 131 -10.75 8.05 -14.73
C GLY A 131 -10.53 6.79 -15.56
N GLN A 132 -9.42 6.65 -16.30
CA GLN A 132 -9.03 5.47 -17.06
C GLN A 132 -7.51 5.41 -17.30
N ILE A 133 -6.65 5.86 -16.37
CA ILE A 133 -5.21 5.66 -16.61
C ILE A 133 -4.96 4.15 -16.71
N ASP A 134 -4.32 3.73 -17.80
CA ASP A 134 -3.96 2.35 -18.13
C ASP A 134 -3.42 1.54 -16.94
N GLU A 135 -2.86 2.21 -15.94
CA GLU A 135 -2.41 1.68 -14.66
C GLU A 135 -3.43 0.85 -13.87
N LEU A 136 -4.75 1.05 -14.05
CA LEU A 136 -5.76 0.19 -13.40
C LEU A 136 -6.03 -1.10 -14.17
N LYS A 137 -5.76 -1.14 -15.49
CA LYS A 137 -6.03 -2.32 -16.32
C LYS A 137 -5.17 -3.51 -15.91
N ASP A 138 -3.98 -3.24 -15.37
CA ASP A 138 -3.03 -4.25 -14.90
C ASP A 138 -3.26 -4.66 -13.44
N ILE A 139 -4.27 -4.09 -12.76
CA ILE A 139 -4.59 -4.44 -11.38
C ILE A 139 -5.46 -5.70 -11.38
N MET A 140 -4.86 -6.79 -10.93
CA MET A 140 -5.61 -8.01 -10.65
C MET A 140 -6.44 -7.85 -9.37
N ILE A 141 -7.62 -8.46 -9.33
CA ILE A 141 -8.49 -8.48 -8.14
C ILE A 141 -8.69 -9.93 -7.73
N LYS A 142 -8.45 -10.25 -6.46
CA LYS A 142 -8.63 -11.60 -5.93
C LYS A 142 -9.31 -11.58 -4.57
N ASN A 143 -10.24 -12.50 -4.37
CA ASN A 143 -10.83 -12.71 -3.06
C ASN A 143 -9.94 -13.68 -2.26
N ILE A 144 -9.59 -13.30 -1.04
CA ILE A 144 -8.92 -14.18 -0.08
C ILE A 144 -9.91 -14.51 1.04
N GLY A 145 -10.82 -15.45 0.74
CA GLY A 145 -11.69 -16.05 1.73
C GLY A 145 -10.90 -16.87 2.75
N LYS A 146 -11.44 -17.00 3.96
CA LYS A 146 -10.88 -17.82 5.04
C LYS A 146 -10.62 -19.24 4.50
N ASN A 147 -9.36 -19.56 4.20
CA ASN A 147 -8.96 -20.95 4.11
C ASN A 147 -9.21 -21.54 5.50
N HIS A 148 -10.09 -22.54 5.55
CA HIS A 148 -10.33 -23.37 6.74
C HIS A 148 -9.03 -23.96 7.24
#